data_AF-A0A6B0GGG5-F1
#
_entry.id   AF-A0A6B0GGG5-F1
#
_cell.length_a   1.000
_cell.length_b   1.000
_cell.length_c   1.000
_cell.angle_alpha   90.00
_cell.angle_beta   90.00
_cell.angle_gamma   90.00
#
_symmetry.space_group_name_H-M   'P 1'
#
loop_
_entity.id
_entity.type
_entity.pdbx_description
1 polymer ?
#
loop_
_entity_poly.entity_id
_entity_poly.type
_entity_poly.pdbx_seq_one_letter_code
_entity_poly.pdbx_strand_id
1 'polypeptide(L)'
;MNRRSLLASLSLAPASMLAGCSGSCSQGFFGTSMPHDGEIAVERTDTVPEQATIIQFSELPDAEQSILQTAVEDGVVRACLDDDDEKTSAMRSFSNRMKGEETYLVYNTNHYALGVRMADEVYGSGTAPLPESDVDPCC
;
A
#
# COMPACT_ATOMS: atom_id res chain seq x y z
N MET A 1 52.45 -3.36 -56.00
CA MET A 1 51.21 -4.14 -56.23
C MET A 1 50.25 -3.77 -55.10
N ASN A 2 49.43 -2.72 -55.21
CA ASN A 2 48.22 -2.51 -56.01
C ASN A 2 47.01 -3.34 -55.53
N ARG A 3 45.89 -2.63 -55.29
CA ARG A 3 44.48 -3.05 -55.04
C ARG A 3 44.09 -3.22 -53.56
N ARG A 4 42.92 -2.79 -53.08
CA ARG A 4 41.83 -1.89 -53.51
C ARG A 4 40.88 -1.81 -52.30
N SER A 5 40.12 -0.72 -52.21
CA SER A 5 39.08 -0.40 -51.23
C SER A 5 38.09 -1.54 -50.93
N LEU A 6 37.60 -1.58 -49.68
CA LEU A 6 36.18 -1.79 -49.35
C LEU A 6 35.85 -0.98 -48.08
N LEU A 7 35.24 0.20 -48.26
CA LEU A 7 34.42 0.83 -47.23
C LEU A 7 33.07 0.11 -47.25
N ALA A 8 32.83 -0.75 -46.28
CA ALA A 8 31.50 -1.28 -45.99
C ALA A 8 31.00 -0.61 -44.72
N SER A 9 30.22 0.45 -44.91
CA SER A 9 29.35 1.03 -43.92
C SER A 9 28.24 0.03 -43.57
N LEU A 10 28.24 -0.48 -42.34
CA LEU A 10 27.01 -0.90 -41.69
C LEU A 10 27.04 -0.52 -40.21
N SER A 11 26.28 0.51 -39.92
CA SER A 11 25.84 0.95 -38.62
C SER A 11 25.10 -0.18 -37.92
N LEU A 12 25.51 -0.55 -36.70
CA LEU A 12 24.66 -1.21 -35.70
C LEU A 12 25.35 -1.10 -34.34
N ALA A 13 24.96 -0.10 -33.57
CA ALA A 13 25.03 -0.10 -32.12
C ALA A 13 23.60 0.14 -31.61
N PRO A 14 23.27 -0.15 -30.34
CA PRO A 14 23.56 -1.33 -29.54
C PRO A 14 22.23 -1.96 -29.06
N ALA A 15 22.10 -3.28 -29.03
CA ALA A 15 20.98 -3.91 -28.31
C ALA A 15 21.41 -4.20 -26.88
N SER A 16 21.29 -3.18 -26.03
CA SER A 16 21.30 -3.34 -24.58
C SER A 16 20.12 -4.24 -24.22
N MET A 17 20.38 -5.53 -23.96
CA MET A 17 19.43 -6.37 -23.26
C MET A 17 19.48 -5.98 -21.78
N LEU A 18 18.78 -4.89 -21.44
CA LEU A 18 18.23 -4.75 -20.10
C LEU A 18 17.14 -5.82 -20.03
N ALA A 19 17.48 -6.94 -19.40
CA ALA A 19 16.51 -7.84 -18.83
C ALA A 19 15.71 -7.05 -17.80
N GLY A 20 14.66 -6.38 -18.27
CA GLY A 20 13.56 -5.99 -17.42
C GLY A 20 13.03 -7.29 -16.84
N CYS A 21 13.20 -7.48 -15.54
CA CYS A 21 12.24 -8.25 -14.76
C CYS A 21 10.92 -7.47 -14.79
N SER A 22 10.26 -7.46 -15.95
CA SER A 22 8.84 -7.18 -16.07
C SER A 22 8.14 -8.41 -15.51
N GLY A 23 8.00 -8.42 -14.19
CA GLY A 23 7.03 -9.26 -13.51
C GLY A 23 5.67 -8.95 -14.12
N SER A 24 5.22 -9.88 -14.95
CA SER A 24 3.95 -9.91 -15.64
C SER A 24 2.80 -9.87 -14.62
N CYS A 25 2.20 -8.70 -14.39
CA CYS A 25 0.79 -8.64 -13.98
C CYS A 25 -0.01 -9.11 -15.21
N SER A 26 -0.48 -10.35 -15.14
CA SER A 26 -1.07 -11.06 -16.27
C SER A 26 -2.40 -10.45 -16.70
N GLN A 27 -2.47 -10.03 -17.96
CA GLN A 27 -3.67 -9.92 -18.82
C GLN A 27 -4.78 -8.95 -18.39
N GLY A 28 -4.83 -7.80 -19.06
CA GLY A 28 -6.02 -6.94 -19.05
C GLY A 28 -5.86 -5.68 -19.90
N PHE A 29 -5.86 -5.82 -21.23
CA PHE A 29 -5.91 -4.69 -22.17
C PHE A 29 -7.35 -4.11 -22.14
N PHE A 30 -7.49 -2.81 -21.89
CA PHE A 30 -8.72 -2.01 -21.78
C PHE A 30 -9.56 -2.14 -20.50
N GLY A 31 -9.32 -1.20 -19.59
CA GLY A 31 -10.18 -0.86 -18.47
C GLY A 31 -9.35 -0.07 -17.47
N THR A 32 -9.59 1.22 -17.33
CA THR A 32 -9.15 1.97 -16.15
C THR A 32 -9.89 1.38 -14.95
N SER A 33 -9.42 0.27 -14.38
CA SER A 33 -9.91 -0.24 -13.10
C SER A 33 -9.42 0.73 -12.03
N MET A 34 -10.34 1.09 -11.15
CA MET A 34 -10.09 2.01 -10.05
C MET A 34 -9.02 1.42 -9.12
N PRO A 35 -8.27 2.25 -8.36
CA PRO A 35 -7.55 1.76 -7.20
C PRO A 35 -8.46 0.83 -6.38
N HIS A 36 -8.14 -0.46 -6.30
CA HIS A 36 -8.84 -1.42 -5.44
C HIS A 36 -8.00 -1.73 -4.20
N ASP A 37 -7.21 -0.75 -3.76
CA ASP A 37 -6.26 -0.88 -2.66
C ASP A 37 -6.92 -0.44 -1.35
N GLY A 38 -6.84 -1.30 -0.33
CA GLY A 38 -7.01 -0.91 1.06
C GLY A 38 -5.65 -0.65 1.67
N GLU A 39 -5.50 0.46 2.39
CA GLU A 39 -4.29 0.85 3.09
C GLU A 39 -4.61 1.27 4.53
N ILE A 40 -3.83 0.76 5.48
CA ILE A 40 -3.80 1.26 6.86
C ILE A 40 -2.37 1.70 7.14
N ALA A 41 -2.19 3.00 7.40
CA ALA A 41 -0.93 3.57 7.85
C ALA A 41 -0.99 3.85 9.35
N VAL A 42 0.15 3.72 10.02
CA VAL A 42 0.28 4.08 11.43
C VAL A 42 1.52 4.93 11.65
N GLU A 43 1.39 5.93 12.50
CA GLU A 43 2.51 6.77 12.90
C GLU A 43 2.54 6.86 14.43
N ARG A 44 3.69 6.56 15.03
CA ARG A 44 3.85 6.68 16.48
C ARG A 44 3.71 8.15 16.90
N THR A 45 2.94 8.39 17.96
CA THR A 45 2.76 9.72 18.54
C THR A 45 2.92 9.68 20.05
N ASP A 46 3.45 10.77 20.61
CA ASP A 46 3.50 11.00 22.06
C ASP A 46 2.34 11.88 22.55
N THR A 47 1.50 12.36 21.63
CA THR A 47 0.38 13.27 21.88
C THR A 47 -0.91 12.70 21.32
N VAL A 48 -1.92 12.56 22.19
CA VAL A 48 -3.27 12.12 21.84
C VAL A 48 -4.25 13.19 22.34
N PRO A 49 -5.14 13.72 21.48
CA PRO A 49 -6.18 14.66 21.88
C PRO A 49 -7.11 14.09 22.96
N GLU A 50 -7.59 14.92 23.89
CA GLU A 50 -8.45 14.46 25.00
C GLU A 50 -9.77 13.85 24.53
N GLN A 51 -10.30 14.32 23.40
CA GLN A 51 -11.53 13.84 22.78
C GLN A 51 -11.32 12.76 21.71
N ALA A 52 -10.09 12.24 21.55
CA ALA A 52 -9.82 11.23 20.54
C ALA A 52 -10.33 9.84 20.97
N THR A 53 -10.75 9.05 19.99
CA THR A 53 -11.14 7.67 20.23
C THR A 53 -9.89 6.80 20.32
N ILE A 54 -9.76 6.03 21.41
CA ILE A 54 -8.60 5.18 21.66
C ILE A 54 -9.02 3.72 21.50
N ILE A 55 -8.36 3.02 20.59
CA ILE A 55 -8.51 1.59 20.35
C ILE A 55 -7.37 0.85 21.05
N GLN A 56 -7.71 -0.10 21.92
CA GLN A 56 -6.73 -1.00 22.52
C GLN A 56 -6.45 -2.15 21.55
N PHE A 57 -5.19 -2.36 21.16
CA PHE A 57 -4.82 -3.45 20.24
C PHE A 57 -5.31 -4.82 20.73
N SER A 58 -5.21 -5.08 22.04
CA SER A 58 -5.63 -6.35 22.65
C SER A 58 -7.14 -6.60 22.64
N GLU A 59 -7.95 -5.58 22.38
CA GLU A 59 -9.42 -5.68 22.30
C GLU A 59 -9.90 -5.96 20.86
N LEU A 60 -8.98 -5.95 19.89
CA LEU A 60 -9.29 -6.21 18.50
C LEU A 60 -9.37 -7.71 18.22
N PRO A 61 -10.18 -8.14 17.23
CA PRO A 61 -10.14 -9.51 16.73
C PRO A 61 -8.74 -9.90 16.21
N ASP A 62 -8.37 -11.18 16.32
CA ASP A 62 -7.05 -11.69 15.93
C ASP A 62 -6.65 -11.29 14.48
N ALA A 63 -7.60 -11.32 13.55
CA ALA A 63 -7.35 -10.93 12.17
C ALA A 63 -7.04 -9.42 12.03
N GLU A 64 -7.72 -8.56 12.79
CA GLU A 64 -7.43 -7.12 12.85
C GLU A 64 -6.09 -6.84 13.56
N GLN A 65 -5.78 -7.61 14.61
CA GLN A 65 -4.49 -7.55 15.29
C GLN A 65 -3.35 -7.88 14.32
N SER A 66 -3.49 -8.92 13.51
CA SER A 66 -2.44 -9.32 12.55
C SER A 66 -2.10 -8.22 11.54
N ILE A 67 -3.12 -7.55 10.99
CA ILE A 67 -2.88 -6.47 10.01
C ILE A 67 -2.30 -5.22 10.67
N LEU A 68 -2.74 -4.87 11.89
CA LEU A 68 -2.23 -3.70 12.61
C LEU A 68 -0.85 -3.93 13.19
N GLN A 69 -0.52 -5.16 13.57
CA GLN A 69 0.84 -5.52 13.93
C GLN A 69 1.78 -5.27 12.75
N THR A 70 1.40 -5.76 11.55
CA THR A 70 2.14 -5.50 10.32
C THR A 70 2.28 -4.00 10.07
N ALA A 71 1.19 -3.23 10.24
CA ALA A 71 1.24 -1.78 10.08
C ALA A 71 2.16 -1.11 11.11
N VAL A 72 2.19 -1.54 12.37
CA VAL A 72 3.10 -1.01 13.42
C VAL A 72 4.56 -1.35 13.12
N GLU A 73 4.82 -2.53 12.58
CA GLU A 73 6.17 -2.99 12.24
C GLU A 73 6.72 -2.28 10.98
N ASP A 74 5.88 -2.15 9.94
CA ASP A 74 6.29 -1.66 8.61
C ASP A 74 5.88 -0.20 8.35
N GLY A 75 5.12 0.41 9.25
CA GLY A 75 4.50 1.74 9.11
C GLY A 75 3.22 1.76 8.29
N VAL A 76 3.01 0.74 7.43
CA VAL A 76 1.85 0.65 6.55
C VAL A 76 1.54 -0.81 6.20
N VAL A 77 0.26 -1.15 6.07
CA VAL A 77 -0.20 -2.41 5.47
C VAL A 77 -1.14 -2.11 4.31
N ARG A 78 -0.99 -2.88 3.23
CA ARG A 78 -1.82 -2.80 2.02
C ARG A 78 -2.47 -4.14 1.71
N ALA A 79 -3.68 -4.15 1.17
CA ALA A 79 -4.25 -5.35 0.55
C ALA A 79 -5.15 -5.01 -0.64
N CYS A 80 -5.23 -5.96 -1.58
CA CYS A 80 -6.14 -5.91 -2.71
C CYS A 80 -7.54 -6.27 -2.27
N LEU A 81 -8.48 -5.34 -2.37
CA LEU A 81 -9.84 -5.48 -1.83
C LEU A 81 -10.74 -6.42 -2.63
N ASP A 82 -10.30 -6.87 -3.80
CA ASP A 82 -10.99 -7.83 -4.66
C ASP A 82 -10.65 -9.29 -4.32
N ASP A 83 -9.67 -9.51 -3.44
CA ASP A 83 -9.38 -10.83 -2.90
C ASP A 83 -10.38 -11.16 -1.77
N ASP A 84 -11.10 -12.28 -1.90
CA ASP A 84 -11.92 -12.86 -0.82
C ASP A 84 -11.04 -13.55 0.23
N ASP A 85 -10.06 -12.82 0.77
CA ASP A 85 -9.12 -13.30 1.77
C ASP A 85 -9.37 -12.72 3.16
N GLU A 86 -8.77 -13.36 4.16
CA GLU A 86 -8.92 -12.98 5.56
C GLU A 86 -8.39 -11.55 5.81
N LYS A 87 -7.34 -11.15 5.08
CA LYS A 87 -6.72 -9.83 5.19
C LYS A 87 -7.64 -8.72 4.70
N THR A 88 -8.30 -8.90 3.57
CA THR A 88 -9.30 -7.97 3.03
C THR A 88 -10.49 -7.86 3.95
N SER A 89 -10.97 -8.98 4.47
CA SER A 89 -12.08 -9.00 5.43
C SER A 89 -11.72 -8.26 6.73
N ALA A 90 -10.53 -8.49 7.28
CA ALA A 90 -10.02 -7.81 8.46
C ALA A 90 -9.86 -6.30 8.23
N MET A 91 -9.31 -5.90 7.08
CA MET A 91 -9.15 -4.50 6.73
C MET A 91 -10.49 -3.80 6.56
N ARG A 92 -11.47 -4.41 5.88
CA ARG A 92 -12.83 -3.87 5.79
C ARG A 92 -13.49 -3.75 7.17
N SER A 93 -13.32 -4.75 8.03
CA SER A 93 -13.84 -4.73 9.41
C SER A 93 -13.26 -3.57 10.22
N PHE A 94 -11.93 -3.42 10.18
CA PHE A 94 -11.23 -2.34 10.87
C PHE A 94 -11.63 -0.95 10.32
N SER A 95 -11.65 -0.78 9.00
CA SER A 95 -12.06 0.47 8.35
C SER A 95 -13.47 0.90 8.75
N ASN A 96 -14.41 -0.03 8.91
CA ASN A 96 -15.77 0.27 9.37
C ASN A 96 -15.81 0.76 10.82
N ARG A 97 -14.92 0.27 11.70
CA ARG A 97 -14.78 0.73 13.08
C ARG A 97 -14.27 2.16 13.18
N MET A 98 -13.47 2.57 12.19
CA MET A 98 -12.77 3.86 12.16
C MET A 98 -13.58 5.01 11.51
N LYS A 99 -14.80 4.74 11.04
CA LYS A 99 -15.62 5.75 10.35
C LYS A 99 -16.12 6.82 11.33
N GLY A 100 -15.56 8.04 11.21
CA GLY A 100 -16.19 9.26 11.71
C GLY A 100 -15.44 10.04 12.78
N GLU A 101 -14.32 9.55 13.31
CA GLU A 101 -13.59 10.21 14.42
C GLU A 101 -12.06 10.07 14.29
N GLU A 102 -11.31 11.04 14.85
CA GLU A 102 -9.87 10.92 15.06
C GLU A 102 -9.60 9.76 16.02
N THR A 103 -8.91 8.74 15.54
CA THR A 103 -8.74 7.48 16.28
C THR A 103 -7.27 7.10 16.38
N TYR A 104 -6.87 6.61 17.55
CA TYR A 104 -5.50 6.23 17.88
C TYR A 104 -5.45 4.78 18.38
N LEU A 105 -4.39 4.06 18.05
CA LEU A 105 -4.12 2.71 18.52
C LEU A 105 -3.17 2.73 19.70
N VAL A 106 -3.46 1.95 20.74
CA VAL A 106 -2.51 1.63 21.81
C VAL A 106 -1.93 0.24 21.56
N TYR A 107 -0.62 0.18 21.34
CA TYR A 107 0.13 -1.07 21.16
C TYR A 107 1.41 -1.04 22.01
N ASN A 108 1.59 -2.03 22.89
CA ASN A 108 2.73 -2.13 23.81
C ASN A 108 3.05 -0.80 24.55
N THR A 109 2.02 -0.19 25.16
CA THR A 109 2.08 1.11 25.89
C THR A 109 2.37 2.36 25.05
N ASN A 110 2.55 2.22 23.73
CA ASN A 110 2.75 3.33 22.81
C ASN A 110 1.44 3.68 22.10
N HIS A 111 1.29 4.95 21.75
CA HIS A 111 0.16 5.45 20.97
C HIS A 111 0.58 5.62 19.50
N TYR A 112 -0.33 5.27 18.60
CA TYR A 112 -0.15 5.41 17.16
C TYR A 112 -1.35 6.13 16.57
N ALA A 113 -1.11 7.20 15.82
CA ALA A 113 -2.11 7.77 14.93
C ALA A 113 -2.38 6.77 13.79
N LEU A 114 -3.63 6.73 13.32
CA LEU A 114 -4.09 5.77 12.32
C LEU A 114 -4.62 6.52 11.09
N GLY A 115 -4.15 6.14 9.90
CA GLY A 115 -4.73 6.58 8.62
C GLY A 115 -5.30 5.37 7.89
N VAL A 116 -6.51 5.47 7.35
CA VAL A 116 -7.13 4.37 6.59
C VAL A 116 -7.69 4.86 5.27
N ARG A 117 -7.41 4.13 4.19
CA ARG A 117 -7.89 4.41 2.83
C ARG A 117 -8.39 3.13 2.18
N MET A 118 -9.55 3.18 1.52
CA MET A 118 -10.18 2.01 0.90
C MET A 118 -10.73 2.36 -0.48
N ALA A 119 -10.12 1.86 -1.56
CA ALA A 119 -10.51 1.97 -2.98
C ALA A 119 -10.86 3.39 -3.50
N ASP A 120 -11.93 4.02 -3.00
CA ASP A 120 -12.35 5.40 -3.32
C ASP A 120 -12.89 6.18 -2.10
N GLU A 121 -12.90 5.55 -0.91
CA GLU A 121 -13.36 6.16 0.35
C GLU A 121 -12.21 6.18 1.37
N VAL A 122 -11.76 7.38 1.70
CA VAL A 122 -10.84 7.62 2.82
C VAL A 122 -11.71 7.71 4.08
N TYR A 123 -11.65 6.67 4.91
CA TYR A 123 -12.36 6.62 6.17
C TYR A 123 -11.37 6.86 7.31
N GLY A 124 -11.68 7.77 8.23
CA GLY A 124 -10.81 8.00 9.38
C GLY A 124 -9.66 8.93 9.03
N SER A 125 -9.98 10.21 9.15
CA SER A 125 -9.07 11.34 9.31
C SER A 125 -8.30 11.18 10.63
N GLY A 126 -7.30 10.30 10.66
CA GLY A 126 -6.32 10.25 11.73
C GLY A 126 -4.96 10.61 11.17
N THR A 127 -4.26 11.42 11.95
CA THR A 127 -3.10 12.28 11.67
C THR A 127 -1.87 11.63 11.06
N ALA A 128 -1.86 10.31 10.84
CA ALA A 128 -0.77 9.64 10.16
C ALA A 128 -0.84 9.95 8.65
N PRO A 129 0.24 10.46 8.03
CA PRO A 129 0.28 10.67 6.60
C PRO A 129 0.17 9.30 5.93
N LEU A 130 -0.92 9.10 5.19
CA LEU A 130 -0.97 8.03 4.22
C LEU A 130 0.15 8.31 3.20
N PRO A 131 1.01 7.33 2.87
CA PRO A 131 2.00 7.55 1.83
C PRO A 131 1.32 8.06 0.57
N GLU A 132 1.97 9.01 -0.12
CA GLU A 132 1.61 9.40 -1.50
C GLU A 132 1.86 8.18 -2.39
N SER A 133 0.95 7.20 -2.36
CA SER A 133 1.11 6.02 -3.18
C SER A 133 0.54 6.32 -4.56
N ASP A 134 1.40 6.18 -5.56
CA ASP A 134 0.96 5.60 -6.82
C ASP A 134 0.20 4.32 -6.45
N VAL A 135 -1.12 4.36 -6.64
CA VAL A 135 -2.02 3.20 -6.62
C VAL A 135 -1.28 2.04 -7.28
N ASP A 136 -1.17 0.89 -6.62
CA ASP A 136 -0.60 -0.27 -7.31
C ASP A 136 -1.68 -0.76 -8.27
N PRO A 137 -1.54 -0.57 -9.60
CA PRO A 137 -2.59 -0.97 -10.55
C PRO A 137 -2.65 -2.50 -10.73
N CYS A 138 -1.87 -3.25 -9.95
CA CYS A 138 -1.83 -4.71 -9.96
C CYS A 138 -2.58 -5.36 -8.78
N CYS A 139 -3.30 -4.58 -7.97
CA CYS A 139 -4.64 -5.02 -7.60
C CYS A 139 -5.55 -4.72 -8.82
#